data_AF-A0A1R3TY00-F1
#
_entry.id   AF-A0A1R3TY00-F1
#
_cell.length_a   1.000
_cell.length_b   1.000
_cell.length_c   1.000
_cell.angle_alpha   90.00
_cell.angle_beta   90.00
_cell.angle_gamma   90.00
#
_symmetry.space_group_name_H-M   'P 1'
#
loop_
_entity.id
_entity.type
_entity.pdbx_description
1 polymer ?
#
loop_
_entity_poly.entity_id
_entity_poly.type
_entity_poly.pdbx_seq_one_letter_code
_entity_poly.pdbx_strand_id
1 'polypeptide(L)'
;MSPELLTAIAAIFGSIAWPVAIIVVVIVMRREITHLLSRLEHVNFAGNGMSFNKAALKADIQDAAENLAESAETEATSTRRPALDLTMTALIDTDPVQAVVFSWRRLEQAMIELADAHNVWLDLRSARKSAEQLRGVGAISLEMAEVIKSLYSTYKSAMHSYNFALDKPSIEQYVLLTIETRDAILKMLSTKPGRSEPPAD
;
A
#
# COMPACT_ATOMS: atom_id res chain seq x y z
N MET A 1 58.40 -31.65 -18.37
CA MET A 1 57.98 -30.34 -17.83
C MET A 1 58.61 -30.19 -16.46
N SER A 2 59.35 -29.10 -16.23
CA SER A 2 60.09 -28.88 -14.98
C SER A 2 59.13 -28.64 -13.80
N PRO A 3 59.45 -29.14 -12.59
CA PRO A 3 58.62 -28.94 -11.39
C PRO A 3 58.39 -27.47 -11.06
N GLU A 4 59.35 -26.60 -11.41
CA GLU A 4 59.26 -25.14 -11.28
C GLU A 4 58.14 -24.49 -12.13
N LEU A 5 57.79 -25.10 -13.26
CA LEU A 5 56.74 -24.61 -14.15
C LEU A 5 55.35 -24.93 -13.57
N LEU A 6 55.22 -26.09 -12.91
CA LEU A 6 53.99 -26.50 -12.24
C LEU A 6 53.70 -25.65 -10.99
N THR A 7 54.74 -25.30 -10.22
CA THR A 7 54.61 -24.44 -9.04
C THR A 7 54.27 -23.00 -9.41
N ALA A 8 54.86 -22.46 -10.48
CA ALA A 8 54.54 -21.12 -10.99
C ALA A 8 53.08 -21.01 -11.47
N ILE A 9 52.60 -22.02 -12.20
CA ILE A 9 51.21 -22.08 -12.66
C ILE A 9 50.26 -22.20 -11.45
N ALA A 10 50.58 -23.05 -10.47
CA ALA A 10 49.77 -23.20 -9.25
C ALA A 10 49.67 -21.91 -8.43
N ALA A 11 50.75 -21.12 -8.33
CA ALA A 11 50.76 -19.85 -7.60
C ALA A 11 49.87 -18.77 -8.25
N ILE A 12 49.83 -18.74 -9.59
CA ILE A 12 48.96 -17.82 -10.35
C ILE A 12 47.49 -18.21 -10.22
N PHE A 13 47.18 -19.51 -10.32
CA PHE A 13 45.82 -20.00 -10.10
C PHE A 13 45.36 -19.79 -8.65
N GLY A 14 46.27 -19.91 -7.66
CA GLY A 14 45.95 -19.64 -6.26
C GLY A 14 45.54 -18.19 -5.97
N SER A 15 46.20 -17.20 -6.61
CA SER A 15 45.89 -15.79 -6.39
C SER A 15 44.63 -15.31 -7.15
N ILE A 16 44.32 -15.95 -8.28
CA ILE A 16 43.13 -15.68 -9.10
C ILE A 16 41.91 -16.53 -8.67
N ALA A 17 42.10 -17.57 -7.86
CA ALA A 17 41.00 -18.36 -7.33
C ALA A 17 40.06 -17.52 -6.43
N TRP A 18 40.61 -16.63 -5.60
CA TRP A 18 39.84 -15.82 -4.65
C TRP A 18 38.89 -14.80 -5.31
N PRO A 19 39.31 -13.98 -6.29
CA PRO A 19 38.44 -13.03 -6.97
C PRO A 19 37.40 -13.75 -7.84
N VAL A 20 37.81 -14.85 -8.50
CA VAL A 20 36.90 -15.67 -9.30
C VAL A 20 35.84 -16.32 -8.41
N ALA A 21 36.22 -16.83 -7.24
CA ALA A 21 35.26 -17.37 -6.26
C ALA A 21 34.25 -16.30 -5.82
N ILE A 22 34.69 -15.06 -5.53
CA ILE A 22 33.78 -13.96 -5.21
C ILE A 22 32.82 -13.68 -6.36
N ILE A 23 33.32 -13.55 -7.59
CA ILE A 23 32.50 -13.25 -8.76
C ILE A 23 31.46 -14.35 -8.98
N VAL A 24 31.87 -15.62 -8.87
CA VAL A 24 30.96 -16.77 -9.02
C VAL A 24 29.91 -16.78 -7.90
N VAL A 25 30.31 -16.54 -6.64
CA VAL A 25 29.38 -16.43 -5.50
C VAL A 25 28.38 -15.30 -5.74
N VAL A 26 28.83 -14.12 -6.17
CA VAL A 26 27.97 -12.97 -6.46
C VAL A 26 27.00 -13.28 -7.61
N ILE A 27 27.43 -13.96 -8.67
CA ILE A 27 26.56 -14.31 -9.81
C ILE A 27 25.52 -15.37 -9.43
N VAL A 28 25.92 -16.39 -8.67
CA VAL A 28 25.02 -17.46 -8.20
C VAL A 28 24.03 -16.91 -7.18
N MET A 29 24.52 -16.17 -6.17
CA MET A 29 23.65 -15.52 -5.19
C MET A 29 22.77 -14.46 -5.82
N ARG A 30 23.21 -13.68 -6.80
CA ARG A 30 22.37 -12.69 -7.50
C ARG A 30 21.05 -13.30 -7.96
N ARG A 31 21.09 -14.52 -8.51
CA ARG A 31 19.90 -15.19 -9.04
C ARG A 31 18.95 -15.65 -7.93
N GLU A 32 19.49 -16.22 -6.86
CA GLU A 32 18.72 -16.58 -5.66
C GLU A 32 18.19 -15.34 -4.93
N ILE A 33 19.00 -14.30 -4.78
CA ILE A 33 18.66 -13.00 -4.21
C ILE A 33 17.53 -12.36 -5.01
N THR A 34 17.58 -12.33 -6.34
CA THR A 34 16.46 -11.78 -7.15
C THR A 34 15.18 -12.62 -7.02
N HIS A 35 15.30 -13.94 -6.92
CA HIS A 35 14.15 -14.83 -6.76
C HIS A 35 13.53 -14.74 -5.35
N LEU A 36 14.37 -14.54 -4.32
CA LEU A 36 13.94 -14.28 -2.94
C LEU A 36 13.42 -12.85 -2.77
N LEU A 37 13.98 -11.84 -3.45
CA LEU A 37 13.46 -10.47 -3.45
C LEU A 37 12.09 -10.38 -4.11
N SER A 38 11.86 -11.10 -5.22
CA SER A 38 10.53 -11.22 -5.84
C SER A 38 9.48 -11.81 -4.88
N ARG A 39 9.90 -12.66 -3.94
CA ARG A 39 9.03 -13.19 -2.88
C ARG A 39 8.93 -12.26 -1.66
N LEU A 40 9.96 -11.46 -1.36
CA LEU A 40 9.99 -10.47 -0.28
C LEU A 40 9.27 -9.17 -0.62
N GLU A 41 9.05 -8.86 -1.90
CA GLU A 41 8.12 -7.81 -2.35
C GLU A 41 6.70 -8.06 -1.82
N HIS A 42 6.39 -9.31 -1.47
CA HIS A 42 5.13 -9.71 -0.81
C HIS A 42 5.26 -9.94 0.72
N VAL A 43 6.45 -9.79 1.33
CA VAL A 43 6.71 -10.17 2.74
C VAL A 43 7.55 -9.15 3.55
N ASN A 44 7.75 -7.92 3.08
CA ASN A 44 8.30 -6.84 3.93
C ASN A 44 7.22 -6.21 4.83
N PHE A 45 6.68 -7.00 5.77
CA PHE A 45 5.82 -6.48 6.86
C PHE A 45 6.19 -7.00 8.25
N ALA A 46 7.38 -7.56 8.45
CA ALA A 46 7.80 -8.02 9.76
C ALA A 46 9.28 -7.70 10.02
N GLY A 47 9.51 -6.63 10.78
CA GLY A 47 10.78 -6.41 11.47
C GLY A 47 11.79 -5.56 10.70
N ASN A 48 11.58 -4.24 10.69
CA ASN A 48 12.58 -3.31 11.25
C ASN A 48 11.98 -1.90 11.25
N GLY A 49 11.68 -1.43 12.46
CA GLY A 49 11.25 -0.07 12.70
C GLY A 49 12.38 0.93 12.48
N MET A 50 11.94 2.17 12.24
CA MET A 50 12.62 3.42 12.57
C MET A 50 13.38 4.17 11.46
N SER A 51 13.48 3.63 10.24
CA SER A 51 13.83 4.41 9.04
C SER A 51 12.98 4.06 7.82
N PHE A 52 11.76 3.58 8.05
CA PHE A 52 10.76 3.27 7.02
C PHE A 52 10.23 4.58 6.38
N ASN A 53 11.11 5.18 5.60
CA ASN A 53 10.86 5.48 4.20
C ASN A 53 9.68 6.42 3.95
N LYS A 54 9.86 7.70 4.33
CA LYS A 54 9.01 8.81 3.84
C LYS A 54 8.84 8.75 2.31
N ALA A 55 9.86 8.29 1.59
CA ALA A 55 9.81 8.11 0.14
C ALA A 55 8.93 6.92 -0.27
N ALA A 56 8.94 5.79 0.45
CA ALA A 56 7.99 4.70 0.18
C ALA A 56 6.56 5.09 0.53
N LEU A 57 6.34 5.79 1.65
CA LEU A 57 4.99 6.24 1.99
C LEU A 57 4.46 7.25 0.95
N LYS A 58 5.33 8.15 0.47
CA LYS A 58 4.99 9.09 -0.60
C LYS A 58 4.74 8.37 -1.94
N ALA A 59 5.55 7.35 -2.26
CA ALA A 59 5.34 6.53 -3.45
C ALA A 59 4.02 5.74 -3.34
N ASP A 60 3.75 5.10 -2.22
CA ASP A 60 2.50 4.34 -1.97
C ASP A 60 1.25 5.23 -2.05
N ILE A 61 1.34 6.51 -1.64
CA ILE A 61 0.24 7.48 -1.77
C ILE A 61 0.10 7.95 -3.22
N GLN A 62 1.22 8.19 -3.91
CA GLN A 62 1.24 8.63 -5.31
C GLN A 62 0.70 7.54 -6.24
N ASP A 63 1.20 6.31 -6.10
CA ASP A 63 0.78 5.14 -6.87
C ASP A 63 -0.71 4.83 -6.61
N ALA A 64 -1.16 4.96 -5.36
CA ALA A 64 -2.58 4.78 -5.04
C ALA A 64 -3.48 5.85 -5.69
N ALA A 65 -3.02 7.10 -5.77
CA ALA A 65 -3.74 8.17 -6.46
C ALA A 65 -3.79 7.95 -7.98
N GLU A 66 -2.71 7.43 -8.57
CA GLU A 66 -2.64 7.11 -9.99
C GLU A 66 -3.56 5.94 -10.36
N ASN A 67 -3.56 4.85 -9.58
CA ASN A 67 -4.45 3.71 -9.80
C ASN A 67 -5.94 4.09 -9.68
N LEU A 68 -6.30 4.98 -8.74
CA LEU A 68 -7.67 5.48 -8.63
C LEU A 68 -8.08 6.37 -9.82
N ALA A 69 -7.16 7.17 -10.34
CA ALA A 69 -7.41 8.01 -11.51
C ALA A 69 -7.62 7.18 -12.78
N GLU A 70 -6.83 6.12 -12.98
CA GLU A 70 -6.94 5.20 -14.12
C GLU A 70 -8.25 4.38 -14.08
N SER A 71 -8.66 3.94 -12.88
CA SER A 71 -9.97 3.30 -12.66
C SER A 71 -11.16 4.24 -12.94
N ALA A 72 -10.99 5.55 -12.68
CA ALA A 72 -12.04 6.56 -12.86
C ALA A 72 -12.17 7.04 -14.32
N GLU A 73 -11.17 6.83 -15.18
CA GLU A 73 -11.17 7.27 -16.58
C GLU A 73 -12.22 6.54 -17.46
N THR A 74 -12.84 5.47 -16.97
CA THR A 74 -13.95 4.79 -17.66
C THR A 74 -15.32 5.46 -17.40
N GLU A 75 -15.44 6.36 -16.41
CA GLU A 75 -16.70 7.08 -16.13
C GLU A 75 -16.48 8.59 -16.01
N ALA A 76 -16.35 9.25 -17.16
CA ALA A 76 -16.36 10.71 -17.26
C ALA A 76 -17.70 11.29 -16.76
N THR A 77 -17.79 11.60 -15.48
CA THR A 77 -18.76 12.56 -14.94
C THR A 77 -18.08 13.40 -13.86
N SER A 78 -17.76 14.64 -14.24
CA SER A 78 -17.48 15.82 -13.41
C SER A 78 -17.36 15.56 -11.90
N THR A 79 -16.25 14.99 -11.45
CA THR A 79 -15.97 14.89 -10.01
C THR A 79 -15.30 16.18 -9.59
N ARG A 80 -16.06 17.05 -8.91
CA ARG A 80 -15.51 18.20 -8.20
C ARG A 80 -14.43 17.66 -7.26
N ARG A 81 -13.16 17.96 -7.54
CA ARG A 81 -12.03 17.54 -6.71
C ARG A 81 -12.37 17.89 -5.26
N PRO A 82 -12.35 16.93 -4.31
CA PRO A 82 -12.75 17.22 -2.95
C PRO A 82 -11.86 18.32 -2.40
N ALA A 83 -12.46 19.46 -2.05
CA ALA A 83 -11.72 20.53 -1.41
C ALA A 83 -11.58 20.21 0.08
N LEU A 84 -10.38 20.39 0.62
CA LEU A 84 -10.20 20.36 2.07
C LEU A 84 -11.04 21.48 2.70
N ASP A 85 -11.91 21.12 3.63
CA ASP A 85 -12.63 22.10 4.43
C ASP A 85 -11.64 22.86 5.33
N LEU A 86 -11.96 24.11 5.67
CA LEU A 86 -11.16 24.97 6.55
C LEU A 86 -10.85 24.29 7.88
N THR A 87 -11.80 23.51 8.41
CA THR A 87 -11.64 22.73 9.64
C THR A 87 -10.55 21.66 9.50
N MET A 88 -10.49 21.00 8.35
CA MET A 88 -9.49 19.95 8.08
C MET A 88 -8.11 20.56 7.85
N THR A 89 -8.03 21.67 7.12
CA THR A 89 -6.77 22.41 6.94
C THR A 89 -6.20 22.88 8.28
N ALA A 90 -7.05 23.43 9.16
CA ALA A 90 -6.64 23.82 10.50
C ALA A 90 -6.18 22.62 11.35
N LEU A 91 -6.82 21.46 11.19
CA LEU A 91 -6.42 20.23 11.88
C LEU A 91 -5.07 19.71 11.39
N ILE A 92 -4.80 19.75 10.09
CA ILE A 92 -3.48 19.38 9.52
C ILE A 92 -2.37 20.27 10.09
N ASP A 93 -2.65 21.56 10.26
CA ASP A 93 -1.70 22.52 10.81
C ASP A 93 -1.48 22.38 12.32
N THR A 94 -2.52 22.01 13.07
CA THR A 94 -2.48 21.98 14.54
C THR A 94 -2.09 20.61 15.09
N ASP A 95 -2.63 19.54 14.50
CA ASP A 95 -2.40 18.15 14.90
C ASP A 95 -2.48 17.22 13.66
N PRO A 96 -1.36 17.05 12.93
CA PRO A 96 -1.32 16.27 11.70
C PRO A 96 -1.60 14.78 11.92
N VAL A 97 -1.27 14.25 13.11
CA VAL A 97 -1.58 12.87 13.47
C VAL A 97 -3.09 12.71 13.57
N GLN A 98 -3.77 13.63 14.26
CA GLN A 98 -5.22 13.57 14.33
C GLN A 98 -5.91 13.79 13.00
N ALA A 99 -5.36 14.60 12.09
CA ALA A 99 -5.91 14.73 10.74
C ALA A 99 -5.94 13.39 10.00
N VAL A 100 -4.86 12.60 10.10
CA VAL A 100 -4.74 11.26 9.51
C VAL A 100 -5.71 10.28 10.16
N VAL A 101 -5.76 10.24 11.49
CA VAL A 101 -6.63 9.36 12.26
C VAL A 101 -8.11 9.66 12.00
N PHE A 102 -8.48 10.93 12.02
CA PHE A 102 -9.85 11.37 11.77
C PHE A 102 -10.32 11.00 10.36
N SER A 103 -9.46 11.22 9.36
CA SER A 103 -9.77 10.86 7.98
C SER A 103 -9.93 9.36 7.80
N TRP A 104 -9.02 8.56 8.36
CA TRP A 104 -9.09 7.10 8.32
C TRP A 104 -10.40 6.56 8.90
N ARG A 105 -10.80 7.04 10.08
CA ARG A 105 -12.05 6.60 10.75
C ARG A 105 -13.29 6.83 9.89
N ARG A 106 -13.32 7.90 9.08
CA ARG A 106 -14.45 8.17 8.18
C ARG A 106 -14.49 7.19 7.00
N LEU A 107 -13.33 6.79 6.49
CA LEU A 107 -13.25 5.72 5.49
C LEU A 107 -13.65 4.37 6.10
N GLU A 108 -13.18 4.07 7.31
CA GLU A 108 -13.55 2.85 8.03
C GLU A 108 -15.07 2.73 8.25
N GLN A 109 -15.72 3.82 8.63
CA GLN A 109 -17.17 3.87 8.74
C GLN A 109 -17.87 3.55 7.41
N ALA A 110 -17.41 4.11 6.29
CA ALA A 110 -17.97 3.80 4.97
C ALA A 110 -17.73 2.34 4.56
N MET A 111 -16.58 1.75 4.92
CA MET A 111 -16.32 0.33 4.70
C MET A 111 -17.27 -0.56 5.51
N ILE A 112 -17.57 -0.19 6.76
CA ILE A 112 -18.55 -0.89 7.61
C ILE A 112 -19.94 -0.85 6.97
N GLU A 113 -20.38 0.33 6.52
CA GLU A 113 -21.65 0.49 5.83
C GLU A 113 -21.73 -0.34 4.54
N LEU A 114 -20.63 -0.40 3.78
CA LEU A 114 -20.53 -1.26 2.59
C LEU A 114 -20.61 -2.74 2.96
N ALA A 115 -19.93 -3.17 4.02
CA ALA A 115 -19.98 -4.55 4.47
C ALA A 115 -21.37 -4.95 4.96
N ASP A 116 -22.04 -4.08 5.71
CA ASP A 116 -23.43 -4.28 6.16
C ASP A 116 -24.37 -4.42 4.97
N ALA A 117 -24.20 -3.59 3.92
CA ALA A 117 -25.00 -3.68 2.69
C ALA A 117 -24.83 -5.01 1.92
N HIS A 118 -23.69 -5.68 2.12
CA HIS A 118 -23.34 -6.98 1.55
C HIS A 118 -23.46 -8.15 2.55
N ASN A 119 -23.95 -7.92 3.77
CA ASN A 119 -24.06 -8.90 4.85
C ASN A 119 -22.72 -9.60 5.19
N VAL A 120 -21.62 -8.85 5.19
CA VAL A 120 -20.27 -9.35 5.52
C VAL A 120 -19.83 -8.77 6.86
N TRP A 121 -19.24 -9.62 7.70
CA TRP A 121 -18.59 -9.17 8.93
C TRP A 121 -17.12 -8.82 8.69
N LEU A 122 -16.72 -7.59 9.01
CA LEU A 122 -15.34 -7.12 8.85
C LEU A 122 -14.49 -7.35 10.11
N ASP A 123 -13.26 -7.82 9.92
CA ASP A 123 -12.23 -7.81 10.97
C ASP A 123 -11.53 -6.43 11.03
N LEU A 124 -12.13 -5.48 11.74
CA LEU A 124 -11.61 -4.10 11.91
C LEU A 124 -10.21 -4.04 12.56
N ARG A 125 -9.72 -5.14 13.17
CA ARG A 125 -8.34 -5.18 13.68
C ARG A 125 -7.31 -5.15 12.55
N SER A 126 -7.70 -5.49 11.33
CA SER A 126 -6.84 -5.51 10.16
C SER A 126 -7.58 -5.00 8.93
N ALA A 127 -7.36 -3.73 8.59
CA ALA A 127 -7.93 -3.14 7.38
C ALA A 127 -7.57 -3.92 6.11
N ARG A 128 -6.40 -4.58 6.08
CA ARG A 128 -6.00 -5.49 5.01
C ARG A 128 -7.00 -6.64 4.85
N LYS A 129 -7.38 -7.27 5.96
CA LYS A 129 -8.38 -8.35 5.93
C LYS A 129 -9.75 -7.80 5.56
N SER A 130 -10.14 -6.66 6.11
CA SER A 130 -11.42 -6.03 5.76
C SER A 130 -11.54 -5.72 4.27
N ALA A 131 -10.50 -5.15 3.66
CA ALA A 131 -10.45 -4.89 2.23
C ALA A 131 -10.51 -6.19 1.41
N GLU A 132 -9.80 -7.23 1.83
CA GLU A 132 -9.84 -8.55 1.18
C GLU A 132 -11.23 -9.20 1.28
N GLN A 133 -11.90 -9.08 2.43
CA GLN A 133 -13.26 -9.58 2.62
C GLN A 133 -14.26 -8.86 1.71
N LEU A 134 -14.18 -7.52 1.62
CA LEU A 134 -15.00 -6.71 0.71
C LEU A 134 -14.74 -7.06 -0.76
N ARG A 135 -13.48 -7.29 -1.13
CA ARG A 135 -13.11 -7.76 -2.47
C ARG A 135 -13.67 -9.14 -2.75
N GLY A 136 -13.58 -10.06 -1.79
CA GLY A 136 -14.06 -11.44 -1.92
C GLY A 136 -15.55 -11.54 -2.22
N VAL A 137 -16.35 -10.55 -1.80
CA VAL A 137 -17.79 -10.46 -2.13
C VAL A 137 -18.09 -9.55 -3.32
N GLY A 138 -17.05 -9.08 -4.02
CA GLY A 138 -17.19 -8.19 -5.18
C GLY A 138 -17.70 -6.78 -4.84
N ALA A 139 -17.63 -6.37 -3.58
CA ALA A 139 -18.08 -5.04 -3.16
C ALA A 139 -17.08 -3.93 -3.55
N ILE A 140 -15.80 -4.29 -3.74
CA ILE A 140 -14.74 -3.38 -4.18
C ILE A 140 -13.81 -4.08 -5.18
N SER A 141 -13.13 -3.29 -6.03
CA SER A 141 -12.11 -3.78 -6.96
C SER A 141 -10.79 -4.13 -6.25
N LEU A 142 -9.89 -4.82 -6.97
CA LEU A 142 -8.53 -5.09 -6.51
C LEU A 142 -7.75 -3.80 -6.20
N GLU A 143 -7.85 -2.83 -7.10
CA GLU A 143 -7.18 -1.53 -6.98
C GLU A 143 -7.64 -0.79 -5.73
N MET A 144 -8.96 -0.74 -5.49
CA MET A 144 -9.52 -0.14 -4.29
C MET A 144 -9.01 -0.82 -3.01
N ALA A 145 -8.86 -2.15 -3.02
CA ALA A 145 -8.33 -2.89 -1.88
C ALA A 145 -6.86 -2.55 -1.59
N GLU A 146 -6.03 -2.36 -2.63
CA GLU A 146 -4.64 -1.92 -2.47
C GLU A 146 -4.54 -0.47 -1.97
N VAL A 147 -5.41 0.43 -2.44
CA VAL A 147 -5.51 1.81 -1.91
C VAL A 147 -5.83 1.80 -0.42
N ILE A 148 -6.84 1.04 0.01
CA ILE A 148 -7.23 0.93 1.43
C ILE A 148 -6.07 0.41 2.27
N LYS A 149 -5.31 -0.56 1.76
CA LYS A 149 -4.14 -1.13 2.43
C LYS A 149 -3.00 -0.11 2.54
N SER A 150 -2.74 0.68 1.49
CA SER A 150 -1.78 1.79 1.51
C SER A 150 -2.16 2.86 2.54
N LEU A 151 -3.44 3.29 2.54
CA LEU A 151 -3.96 4.24 3.52
C LEU A 151 -3.84 3.71 4.96
N TYR A 152 -4.13 2.43 5.19
CA TYR A 152 -3.98 1.81 6.51
C TYR A 152 -2.54 1.80 7.01
N SER A 153 -1.56 1.60 6.12
CA SER A 153 -0.14 1.60 6.50
C SER A 153 0.27 2.98 7.02
N THR A 154 -0.22 4.05 6.38
CA THR A 154 -0.01 5.45 6.78
C THR A 154 -0.70 5.76 8.11
N TYR A 155 -1.96 5.37 8.26
CA TYR A 155 -2.70 5.49 9.53
C TYR A 155 -1.99 4.78 10.68
N LYS A 156 -1.58 3.53 10.47
CA LYS A 156 -0.87 2.73 11.47
C LYS A 156 0.46 3.39 11.84
N SER A 157 1.17 3.95 10.87
CA SER A 157 2.41 4.69 11.10
C SER A 157 2.15 5.92 11.97
N ALA A 158 1.12 6.73 11.68
CA ALA A 158 0.73 7.88 12.49
C ALA A 158 0.41 7.52 13.95
N MET A 159 -0.28 6.39 14.17
CA MET A 159 -0.63 5.93 15.51
C MET A 159 0.55 5.40 16.34
N HIS A 160 1.62 4.89 15.70
CA HIS A 160 2.74 4.23 16.39
C HIS A 160 4.04 5.05 16.39
N SER A 161 4.17 6.06 15.52
CA SER A 161 5.36 6.91 15.50
C SER A 161 5.24 8.04 16.51
N TYR A 162 6.07 8.02 17.55
CA TYR A 162 6.22 9.14 18.49
C TYR A 162 6.68 10.44 17.78
N ASN A 163 7.27 10.31 16.58
CA ASN A 163 7.67 11.41 15.71
C ASN A 163 7.10 11.18 14.30
N PHE A 164 5.79 11.38 14.14
CA PHE A 164 5.14 11.31 12.84
C PHE A 164 5.66 12.45 11.95
N ALA A 165 6.60 12.10 11.07
CA ALA A 165 7.38 13.08 10.33
C ALA A 165 6.98 13.15 8.85
N LEU A 166 5.68 13.12 8.55
CA LEU A 166 5.21 13.48 7.21
C LEU A 166 5.21 14.99 7.03
N ASP A 167 5.59 15.43 5.83
CA ASP A 167 5.43 16.82 5.42
C ASP A 167 3.95 17.13 5.19
N LYS A 168 3.55 18.38 5.44
CA LYS A 168 2.18 18.87 5.27
C LYS A 168 1.55 18.46 3.92
N PRO A 169 2.24 18.57 2.76
CA PRO A 169 1.68 18.14 1.48
C PRO A 169 1.31 16.65 1.42
N SER A 170 2.11 15.77 2.03
CA SER A 170 1.81 14.33 2.07
C SER A 170 0.61 14.02 2.95
N ILE A 171 0.41 14.78 4.03
CA ILE A 171 -0.77 14.66 4.90
C ILE A 171 -2.01 15.16 4.17
N GLU A 172 -1.92 16.30 3.48
CA GLU A 172 -3.01 16.81 2.63
C GLU A 172 -3.41 15.78 1.56
N GLN A 173 -2.42 15.19 0.87
CA GLN A 173 -2.66 14.16 -0.13
C GLN A 173 -3.31 12.91 0.47
N TYR A 174 -2.84 12.45 1.64
CA TYR A 174 -3.46 11.35 2.37
C TYR A 174 -4.93 11.63 2.71
N VAL A 175 -5.22 12.82 3.23
CA VAL A 175 -6.59 13.22 3.62
C VAL A 175 -7.48 13.27 2.38
N LEU A 176 -7.02 13.87 1.28
CA LEU A 176 -7.73 13.92 0.02
C LEU A 176 -8.02 12.52 -0.53
N LEU A 177 -7.01 11.66 -0.59
CA LEU A 177 -7.16 10.29 -1.07
C LEU A 177 -8.15 9.49 -0.22
N THR A 178 -8.14 9.70 1.09
CA THR A 178 -9.11 9.07 2.01
C THR A 178 -10.54 9.55 1.75
N ILE A 179 -10.72 10.84 1.44
CA ILE A 179 -12.03 11.41 1.06
C ILE A 179 -12.50 10.83 -0.27
N GLU A 180 -11.64 10.77 -1.28
CA GLU A 180 -11.96 10.21 -2.60
C GLU A 180 -12.34 8.73 -2.51
N THR A 181 -11.56 7.94 -1.77
CA THR A 181 -11.81 6.52 -1.52
C THR A 181 -13.16 6.32 -0.82
N ARG A 182 -13.46 7.14 0.20
CA ARG A 182 -14.75 7.11 0.91
C ARG A 182 -15.90 7.43 -0.05
N ASP A 183 -15.77 8.49 -0.84
CA ASP A 183 -16.84 8.92 -1.75
C ASP A 183 -17.08 7.89 -2.85
N ALA A 184 -16.04 7.19 -3.32
CA ALA A 184 -16.16 6.06 -4.22
C ALA A 184 -16.96 4.91 -3.59
N ILE A 185 -16.68 4.55 -2.32
CA ILE A 185 -17.45 3.54 -1.57
C ILE A 185 -18.92 3.96 -1.41
N LEU A 186 -19.19 5.22 -1.05
CA LEU A 186 -20.55 5.75 -0.93
C LEU A 186 -21.29 5.76 -2.28
N LYS A 187 -20.59 6.00 -3.39
CA LYS A 187 -21.15 5.85 -4.73
C LYS A 187 -21.54 4.39 -4.99
N MET A 188 -20.68 3.42 -4.67
CA MET A 188 -21.00 1.99 -4.81
C MET A 188 -22.25 1.60 -4.01
N LEU A 189 -22.42 2.14 -2.80
CA LEU A 189 -23.63 1.96 -1.98
C LEU A 189 -24.90 2.49 -2.66
N SER A 190 -24.82 3.65 -3.32
CA SER A 190 -25.96 4.27 -4.01
C SER A 190 -26.29 3.65 -5.37
N THR A 191 -25.37 2.88 -5.97
CA THR A 191 -25.53 2.27 -7.30
C THR A 191 -26.20 0.88 -7.26
N LYS A 192 -26.69 0.43 -6.10
CA LYS A 192 -27.35 -0.88 -5.97
C LYS A 192 -28.59 -0.96 -6.89
N PRO A 193 -28.67 -1.92 -7.83
CA PRO A 193 -29.85 -2.15 -8.64
C PRO A 193 -31.00 -2.66 -7.75
N GLY A 194 -32.21 -2.25 -8.07
CA GLY A 194 -33.41 -2.47 -7.28
C GLY A 194 -33.71 -3.94 -6.96
N ARG A 195 -34.42 -4.10 -5.83
CA ARG A 195 -35.35 -5.18 -5.47
C ARG A 195 -35.41 -6.36 -6.44
N SER A 196 -35.00 -7.54 -5.97
CA SER A 196 -35.75 -8.75 -6.31
C SER A 196 -37.16 -8.59 -5.72
N GLU A 197 -38.15 -8.28 -6.58
CA GLU A 197 -39.56 -8.48 -6.27
C GLU A 197 -39.77 -9.91 -5.73
N PRO A 198 -40.53 -10.11 -4.64
CA PRO A 198 -41.00 -11.45 -4.32
C PRO A 198 -41.91 -11.94 -5.46
N PRO A 199 -41.86 -13.24 -5.81
CA PRO A 199 -42.82 -13.78 -6.76
C PRO A 199 -44.23 -13.56 -6.22
N ALA A 200 -45.05 -12.89 -7.01
CA ALA A 200 -46.47 -12.83 -6.80
C ALA A 200 -47.05 -14.20 -7.13
N ASP A 201 -47.35 -14.98 -6.10
CA ASP A 201 -48.29 -16.10 -6.13
C ASP A 201 -49.33 -15.91 -5.01
#